data_AF-A0A1M7Z1M4-F1
#
_entry.id   AF-A0A1M7Z1M4-F1
#
_cell.length_a   1.000
_cell.length_b   1.000
_cell.length_c   1.000
_cell.angle_alpha   90.00
_cell.angle_beta   90.00
_cell.angle_gamma   90.00
#
_symmetry.space_group_name_H-M   'P 1'
#
loop_
_entity.id
_entity.type
_entity.pdbx_description
1 polymer ?
#
loop_
_entity_poly.entity_id
_entity_poly.type
_entity_poly.pdbx_seq_one_letter_code
_entity_poly.pdbx_strand_id
1 'polypeptide(L)'
;MFNKLKTLFELKTDRIPDVQDMNELATKGIDLNSLISVDYPLLELTPSMVFILGDKTKKVTGKSSTSERGEQTHRFYTDDDYFFQFDFFGENKRENLNRLAIFSYLLDEGEEIVPGDEAAAARWRQIIEDKETFTYAGQTYQRITSGVLGGLEVVELPGDDLNTLENNFAVFAREISDDFFEFLIINMEQEVSIDDDYNVSGYGDMTATMAIGVSIPHSQLTVNPNQGK
;
A
#
# COMPACT_ATOMS: atom_id res chain seq x y z
N MET A 1 -3.77 -27.94 3.88
CA MET A 1 -3.50 -27.09 5.06
C MET A 1 -2.98 -25.80 4.46
N PHE A 2 -3.87 -24.84 4.28
CA PHE A 2 -3.61 -23.60 3.53
C PHE A 2 -2.59 -22.77 4.30
N ASN A 3 -1.47 -22.45 3.67
CA ASN A 3 -0.66 -21.33 4.11
C ASN A 3 -1.48 -20.10 3.76
N LYS A 4 -1.93 -19.39 4.79
CA LYS A 4 -2.69 -18.17 4.61
C LYS A 4 -1.79 -17.17 3.87
N LEU A 5 -2.39 -16.30 3.06
CA LEU A 5 -1.79 -14.99 2.86
C LEU A 5 -1.50 -14.46 4.25
N LYS A 6 -0.23 -14.12 4.53
CA LYS A 6 0.14 -13.36 5.74
C LYS A 6 -0.71 -12.10 5.68
N THR A 7 -1.89 -12.14 6.29
CA THR A 7 -2.68 -10.96 6.57
C THR A 7 -1.74 -10.05 7.35
N LEU A 8 -1.90 -8.73 7.27
CA LEU A 8 -1.22 -7.76 8.16
C LEU A 8 -1.18 -8.22 9.64
N PHE A 9 -2.13 -9.08 10.00
CA PHE A 9 -2.26 -9.82 11.25
C PHE A 9 -1.16 -10.85 11.61
N GLU A 10 -0.57 -11.61 10.68
CA GLU A 10 0.47 -12.62 11.01
C GLU A 10 1.83 -11.97 11.33
N LEU A 11 1.98 -10.66 11.08
CA LEU A 11 3.14 -9.84 11.47
C LEU A 11 3.02 -9.27 12.89
N LYS A 12 1.89 -9.46 13.60
CA LYS A 12 1.71 -9.02 15.00
C LYS A 12 2.60 -9.75 16.03
N THR A 13 3.38 -10.77 15.63
CA THR A 13 4.07 -11.65 16.61
C THR A 13 5.58 -11.57 16.71
N ASP A 14 6.31 -10.81 15.89
CA ASP A 14 7.75 -10.60 16.11
C ASP A 14 8.07 -9.12 16.31
N ARG A 15 8.04 -8.71 17.59
CA ARG A 15 8.42 -7.37 18.05
C ARG A 15 9.82 -6.97 17.56
N ILE A 16 9.89 -5.89 16.80
CA ILE A 16 11.09 -5.05 16.71
C ILE A 16 11.02 -4.03 17.86
N PRO A 17 12.08 -3.86 18.69
CA PRO A 17 12.01 -3.08 19.91
C PRO A 17 11.92 -1.57 19.64
N ASP A 18 11.31 -0.86 20.60
CA ASP A 18 11.08 0.58 20.69
C ASP A 18 12.11 1.44 19.95
N VAL A 19 11.70 1.99 18.80
CA VAL A 19 12.37 3.15 18.20
C VAL A 19 11.70 4.40 18.76
N GLN A 20 12.21 4.87 19.90
CA GLN A 20 11.89 6.19 20.42
C GLN A 20 12.39 7.28 19.47
N ASP A 21 11.46 8.18 19.13
CA ASP A 21 11.61 9.54 18.59
C ASP A 21 12.91 9.83 17.83
N MET A 22 12.87 9.78 16.48
CA MET A 22 13.67 10.68 15.65
C MET A 22 13.00 11.02 14.31
N ASN A 23 12.62 12.30 14.24
CA ASN A 23 12.41 13.18 13.09
C ASN A 23 11.02 13.23 12.44
N GLU A 24 10.51 14.47 12.40
CA GLU A 24 9.29 15.02 11.81
C GLU A 24 8.63 14.15 10.72
N LEU A 25 7.31 13.96 10.82
CA LEU A 25 6.52 13.22 9.82
C LEU A 25 6.67 13.80 8.41
N ALA A 26 7.62 13.17 7.72
CA ALA A 26 7.80 13.08 6.28
C ALA A 26 8.41 11.71 5.91
N THR A 27 9.08 11.01 6.85
CA THR A 27 9.96 9.88 6.56
C THR A 27 10.06 8.90 7.74
N LYS A 28 8.99 8.15 8.07
CA LYS A 28 9.09 7.02 9.02
C LYS A 28 10.04 5.93 8.48
N GLY A 29 11.35 6.17 8.53
CA GLY A 29 12.40 5.28 8.00
C GLY A 29 12.72 5.40 6.51
N ILE A 30 12.04 6.27 5.74
CA ILE A 30 12.27 6.44 4.29
C ILE A 30 13.23 7.62 4.05
N ASP A 31 14.50 7.38 3.78
CA ASP A 31 15.43 8.47 3.43
C ASP A 31 15.18 8.98 2.01
N LEU A 32 14.64 10.20 1.89
CA LEU A 32 14.36 10.87 0.62
C LEU A 32 15.60 11.24 -0.17
N ASN A 33 16.81 11.09 0.39
CA ASN A 33 18.04 11.30 -0.38
C ASN A 33 18.58 9.99 -0.99
N SER A 34 17.99 8.85 -0.65
CA SER A 34 18.44 7.55 -1.12
C SER A 34 17.93 7.27 -2.54
N LEU A 35 18.81 6.76 -3.39
CA LEU A 35 18.43 6.22 -4.70
C LEU A 35 17.62 4.94 -4.51
N ILE A 36 16.46 4.86 -5.15
CA ILE A 36 15.64 3.66 -5.15
C ILE A 36 15.94 2.90 -6.44
N SER A 37 16.38 1.65 -6.27
CA SER A 37 16.68 0.76 -7.38
C SER A 37 15.60 -0.29 -7.53
N VAL A 38 15.15 -0.47 -8.77
CA VAL A 38 14.08 -1.40 -9.14
C VAL A 38 14.53 -2.26 -10.33
N ASP A 39 14.24 -3.55 -10.30
CA ASP A 39 14.57 -4.49 -11.39
C ASP A 39 13.41 -4.60 -12.40
N TYR A 40 13.73 -4.78 -13.69
CA TYR A 40 12.73 -4.83 -14.79
C TYR A 40 12.56 -6.24 -15.38
N PRO A 41 11.33 -6.72 -15.69
CA PRO A 41 10.06 -5.98 -15.68
C PRO A 41 9.53 -5.68 -14.28
N LEU A 42 9.15 -4.42 -14.07
CA LEU A 42 8.63 -3.85 -12.81
C LEU A 42 7.29 -4.44 -12.35
N LEU A 43 6.81 -5.48 -13.04
CA LEU A 43 5.40 -5.84 -13.16
C LEU A 43 5.15 -7.31 -12.93
N GLU A 44 6.20 -8.13 -12.94
CA GLU A 44 6.09 -9.54 -12.66
C GLU A 44 6.48 -9.78 -11.21
N LEU A 45 5.55 -10.32 -10.45
CA LEU A 45 5.86 -10.82 -9.12
C LEU A 45 6.74 -12.05 -9.29
N THR A 46 8.02 -11.92 -8.98
CA THR A 46 8.97 -13.05 -8.98
C THR A 46 9.39 -13.38 -7.55
N PRO A 47 9.72 -14.65 -7.24
CA PRO A 47 10.19 -15.03 -5.90
C PRO A 47 11.48 -14.32 -5.45
N SER A 48 12.25 -13.79 -6.41
CA SER A 48 13.49 -13.06 -6.19
C SER A 48 13.32 -11.54 -6.17
N MET A 49 12.09 -11.04 -6.34
CA MET A 49 11.83 -9.61 -6.43
C MET A 49 12.15 -8.93 -5.09
N VAL A 50 13.02 -7.92 -5.17
CA VAL A 50 13.44 -7.12 -4.02
C VAL A 50 13.50 -5.65 -4.40
N PHE A 51 13.32 -4.80 -3.39
CA PHE A 51 13.56 -3.36 -3.49
C PHE A 51 14.68 -2.96 -2.55
N ILE A 52 15.50 -2.00 -2.96
CA ILE A 52 16.54 -1.45 -2.08
C ILE A 52 16.09 -0.06 -1.65
N LEU A 53 15.97 0.13 -0.34
CA LEU A 53 15.68 1.41 0.30
C LEU A 53 16.84 1.77 1.23
N GLY A 54 17.70 2.70 0.79
CA GLY A 54 18.94 3.01 1.49
C GLY A 54 19.88 1.80 1.50
N ASP A 55 20.22 1.30 2.69
CA ASP A 55 21.04 0.11 2.91
C ASP A 55 20.23 -1.18 3.14
N LYS A 56 18.90 -1.09 3.12
CA LYS A 56 18.00 -2.22 3.41
C LYS A 56 17.43 -2.83 2.13
N THR A 57 17.52 -4.15 2.05
CA THR A 57 16.80 -4.95 1.04
C THR A 57 15.41 -5.30 1.59
N LYS A 58 14.38 -5.01 0.80
CA LYS A 58 12.97 -5.30 1.08
C LYS A 58 12.49 -6.39 0.15
N LYS A 59 12.06 -7.53 0.70
CA LYS A 59 11.61 -8.66 -0.11
C LYS A 59 10.13 -8.48 -0.44
N VAL A 60 9.78 -8.63 -1.72
CA VAL A 60 8.38 -8.59 -2.14
C VAL A 60 7.72 -9.94 -1.87
N THR A 61 6.56 -9.90 -1.24
CA THR A 61 5.75 -11.06 -0.86
C THR A 61 4.41 -11.10 -1.54
N GLY A 62 3.96 -10.00 -2.13
CA GLY A 62 2.71 -9.97 -2.87
C GLY A 62 2.62 -8.80 -3.84
N LYS A 63 1.66 -8.89 -4.76
CA LYS A 63 1.39 -7.86 -5.75
C LYS A 63 -0.11 -7.73 -5.96
N SER A 64 -0.59 -6.50 -6.11
CA SER A 64 -1.91 -6.24 -6.69
C SER A 64 -1.79 -5.31 -7.88
N SER A 65 -2.78 -5.42 -8.77
CA SER A 65 -2.89 -4.59 -9.97
C SER A 65 -4.33 -4.16 -10.16
N THR A 66 -4.55 -2.87 -10.33
CA THR A 66 -5.87 -2.32 -10.64
C THR A 66 -5.76 -1.41 -11.85
N SER A 67 -6.83 -1.38 -12.66
CA SER A 67 -6.92 -0.53 -13.85
C SER A 67 -8.25 0.17 -13.83
N GLU A 68 -8.23 1.49 -13.73
CA GLU A 68 -9.43 2.32 -13.76
C GLU A 68 -9.21 3.50 -14.69
N ARG A 69 -10.15 3.71 -15.63
CA ARG A 69 -10.18 4.90 -16.53
C ARG A 69 -8.86 5.17 -17.29
N GLY A 70 -8.06 4.15 -17.54
CA GLY A 70 -6.78 4.25 -18.27
C GLY A 70 -5.56 4.48 -17.37
N GLU A 71 -5.75 4.60 -16.06
CA GLU A 71 -4.68 4.58 -15.06
C GLU A 71 -4.50 3.15 -14.55
N GLN A 72 -3.25 2.70 -14.47
CA GLN A 72 -2.88 1.40 -13.91
C GLN A 72 -2.12 1.62 -12.61
N THR A 73 -2.61 1.06 -11.52
CA THR A 73 -1.94 1.09 -10.22
C THR A 73 -1.43 -0.30 -9.90
N HIS A 74 -0.14 -0.41 -9.60
CA HIS A 74 0.48 -1.64 -9.11
C HIS A 74 1.02 -1.42 -7.72
N ARG A 75 0.65 -2.29 -6.77
CA ARG A 75 1.22 -2.30 -5.43
C ARG A 75 2.03 -3.56 -5.25
N PHE A 76 3.23 -3.42 -4.68
CA PHE A 76 4.11 -4.51 -4.30
C PHE A 76 4.29 -4.50 -2.80
N TYR A 77 3.73 -5.51 -2.14
CA TYR A 77 3.75 -5.68 -0.70
C TYR A 77 5.02 -6.38 -0.27
N THR A 78 5.60 -5.95 0.85
CA THR A 78 6.84 -6.53 1.40
C THR A 78 6.58 -7.25 2.71
N ASP A 79 7.56 -8.04 3.15
CA ASP A 79 7.52 -8.74 4.44
C ASP A 79 7.68 -7.82 5.67
N ASP A 80 8.15 -6.59 5.48
CA ASP A 80 8.46 -5.63 6.54
C ASP A 80 7.44 -4.46 6.63
N ASP A 81 6.18 -4.68 6.24
CA ASP A 81 5.09 -3.68 6.33
C ASP A 81 5.30 -2.41 5.47
N TYR A 82 6.15 -2.51 4.45
CA TYR A 82 6.21 -1.52 3.36
C TYR A 82 5.46 -2.01 2.14
N PHE A 83 4.97 -1.08 1.33
CA PHE A 83 4.61 -1.38 -0.04
C PHE A 83 5.07 -0.28 -1.00
N PHE A 84 5.34 -0.69 -2.24
CA PHE A 84 5.73 0.18 -3.33
C PHE A 84 4.56 0.32 -4.28
N GLN A 85 4.12 1.56 -4.55
CA GLN A 85 3.05 1.85 -5.49
C GLN A 85 3.62 2.49 -6.75
N PHE A 86 3.25 1.93 -7.90
CA PHE A 86 3.57 2.45 -9.22
C PHE A 86 2.28 2.76 -9.97
N ASP A 87 2.10 4.02 -10.33
CA ASP A 87 0.95 4.47 -11.11
C ASP A 87 1.40 4.79 -12.53
N PHE A 88 0.73 4.22 -13.53
CA PHE A 88 0.98 4.44 -14.95
C PHE A 88 -0.24 5.05 -15.62
N PHE A 89 -0.03 5.92 -16.61
CA PHE A 89 -1.09 6.40 -17.49
C PHE A 89 -0.97 5.72 -18.87
N GLY A 90 -1.92 4.85 -19.20
CA GLY A 90 -1.90 4.07 -20.45
C GLY A 90 -1.22 2.70 -20.30
N GLU A 91 -0.43 2.30 -21.30
CA GLU A 91 0.24 1.00 -21.30
C GLU A 91 1.32 0.91 -20.21
N ASN A 92 1.61 -0.31 -19.78
CA ASN A 92 2.59 -0.54 -18.74
C ASN A 92 4.04 -0.47 -19.24
N LYS A 93 4.50 0.76 -19.43
CA LYS A 93 5.81 1.11 -19.96
C LYS A 93 6.44 2.17 -19.08
N ARG A 94 7.77 2.17 -18.98
CA ARG A 94 8.51 3.16 -18.20
C ARG A 94 8.16 4.61 -18.58
N GLU A 95 7.99 4.89 -19.87
CA GLU A 95 7.59 6.20 -20.38
C GLU A 95 6.19 6.66 -19.93
N ASN A 96 5.36 5.72 -19.50
CA ASN A 96 4.01 5.96 -18.99
C ASN A 96 3.96 5.96 -17.45
N LEU A 97 5.10 5.74 -16.76
CA LEU A 97 5.17 5.81 -15.30
C LEU A 97 4.88 7.25 -14.87
N ASN A 98 3.71 7.45 -14.26
CA ASN A 98 3.25 8.73 -13.78
C ASN A 98 3.83 8.99 -12.37
N ARG A 99 3.66 8.03 -11.46
CA ARG A 99 4.02 8.18 -10.05
C ARG A 99 4.68 6.93 -9.50
N LEU A 100 5.66 7.17 -8.64
CA LEU A 100 6.20 6.17 -7.72
C LEU A 100 6.00 6.71 -6.31
N ALA A 101 5.52 5.86 -5.41
CA ALA A 101 5.45 6.15 -4.00
C ALA A 101 5.84 4.93 -3.16
N ILE A 102 6.48 5.19 -2.02
CA ILE A 102 6.79 4.17 -1.02
C ILE A 102 5.92 4.47 0.19
N PHE A 103 5.24 3.44 0.69
CA PHE A 103 4.39 3.52 1.86
C PHE A 103 4.87 2.56 2.94
N SER A 104 4.61 2.94 4.18
CA SER A 104 4.76 2.11 5.37
C SER A 104 3.43 2.09 6.10
N TYR A 105 2.98 0.90 6.50
CA TYR A 105 1.79 0.76 7.31
C TYR A 105 2.01 1.31 8.72
N LEU A 106 0.98 1.98 9.23
CA LEU A 106 0.90 2.49 10.59
C LEU A 106 0.14 1.46 11.44
N LEU A 107 0.81 0.35 11.77
CA LEU A 107 0.15 -0.82 12.38
C LEU A 107 -0.56 -0.51 13.72
N ASP A 108 -0.10 0.50 14.46
CA ASP A 108 -0.69 0.90 15.74
C ASP A 108 -1.88 1.88 15.60
N GLU A 109 -2.08 2.46 14.41
CA GLU A 109 -3.13 3.47 14.16
C GLU A 109 -4.40 2.87 13.55
N GLY A 110 -4.36 1.59 13.18
CA GLY A 110 -5.51 0.84 12.66
C GLY A 110 -6.41 0.28 13.76
N GLU A 111 -7.53 -0.33 13.34
CA GLU A 111 -8.50 -0.95 14.23
C GLU A 111 -9.13 -2.17 13.58
N GLU A 112 -9.13 -3.29 14.30
CA GLU A 112 -9.87 -4.49 13.91
C GLU A 112 -11.36 -4.27 14.22
N ILE A 113 -12.20 -4.40 13.19
CA ILE A 113 -13.64 -4.16 13.29
C ILE A 113 -14.32 -5.50 13.50
N VAL A 114 -14.54 -5.83 14.76
CA VAL A 114 -15.18 -7.09 15.16
C VAL A 114 -16.62 -7.13 14.65
N PRO A 115 -17.12 -8.28 14.15
CA PRO A 115 -18.52 -8.43 13.78
C PRO A 115 -19.48 -7.96 14.88
N GLY A 116 -20.29 -6.94 14.58
CA GLY A 116 -21.22 -6.29 15.52
C GLY A 116 -20.80 -4.91 16.02
N ASP A 117 -19.57 -4.44 15.74
CA ASP A 117 -19.14 -3.08 16.04
C ASP A 117 -19.48 -2.10 14.89
N GLU A 118 -20.77 -1.81 14.75
CA GLU A 118 -21.27 -0.87 13.74
C GLU A 118 -20.73 0.55 13.93
N ALA A 119 -20.36 0.93 15.16
CA ALA A 119 -19.87 2.26 15.48
C ALA A 119 -18.43 2.47 15.00
N ALA A 120 -17.56 1.46 15.16
CA ALA A 120 -16.21 1.49 14.60
C ALA A 120 -16.25 1.53 13.06
N ALA A 121 -17.05 0.64 12.45
CA ALA A 121 -17.22 0.62 10.99
C ALA A 121 -17.74 1.96 10.43
N ALA A 122 -18.75 2.56 11.07
CA ALA A 122 -19.31 3.84 10.64
C ALA A 122 -18.31 4.99 10.78
N ARG A 123 -17.49 5.01 11.84
CA ARG A 123 -16.46 6.03 12.05
C ARG A 123 -15.42 6.00 10.92
N TRP A 124 -14.90 4.83 10.58
CA TRP A 124 -13.90 4.68 9.53
C TRP A 124 -14.48 4.95 8.13
N ARG A 125 -15.72 4.48 7.86
CA ARG A 125 -16.42 4.88 6.63
C ARG A 125 -16.57 6.39 6.52
N GLN A 126 -16.98 7.08 7.59
CA GLN A 126 -17.10 8.52 7.56
C GLN A 126 -15.77 9.21 7.23
N ILE A 127 -14.65 8.69 7.72
CA ILE A 127 -13.32 9.21 7.37
C ILE A 127 -13.04 9.04 5.88
N ILE A 128 -13.34 7.86 5.33
CA ILE A 128 -13.07 7.52 3.93
C ILE A 128 -14.07 8.21 2.97
N GLU A 129 -15.33 8.37 3.36
CA GLU A 129 -16.40 8.87 2.50
C GLU A 129 -16.48 10.40 2.54
N ASP A 130 -16.39 11.02 3.72
CA ASP A 130 -16.85 12.40 3.93
C ASP A 130 -15.75 13.40 4.31
N LYS A 131 -14.59 12.96 4.80
CA LYS A 131 -13.57 13.90 5.29
C LYS A 131 -12.77 14.47 4.14
N GLU A 132 -12.77 15.79 4.03
CA GLU A 132 -11.88 16.54 3.12
C GLU A 132 -10.47 16.72 3.68
N THR A 133 -10.31 16.61 5.01
CA THR A 133 -9.03 16.78 5.68
C THR A 133 -8.85 15.75 6.79
N PHE A 134 -7.63 15.30 7.01
CA PHE A 134 -7.26 14.43 8.12
C PHE A 134 -6.03 14.98 8.85
N THR A 135 -6.04 14.96 10.19
CA THR A 135 -4.90 15.41 10.99
C THR A 135 -4.24 14.21 11.65
N TYR A 136 -2.96 14.01 11.36
CA TYR A 136 -2.16 12.94 11.95
C TYR A 136 -0.84 13.50 12.45
N ALA A 137 -0.51 13.18 13.71
CA ALA A 137 0.71 13.58 14.40
C ALA A 137 1.12 15.07 14.17
N GLY A 138 0.13 15.95 14.32
CA GLY A 138 0.30 17.41 14.23
C GLY A 138 0.25 17.99 12.81
N GLN A 139 0.19 17.16 11.77
CA GLN A 139 0.16 17.57 10.37
C GLN A 139 -1.24 17.39 9.79
N THR A 140 -1.65 18.30 8.92
CA THR A 140 -2.95 18.25 8.23
C THR A 140 -2.76 17.87 6.78
N TYR A 141 -3.46 16.82 6.35
CA TYR A 141 -3.47 16.31 4.99
C TYR A 141 -4.80 16.67 4.33
N GLN A 142 -4.74 17.02 3.05
CA GLN A 142 -5.90 17.35 2.21
C GLN A 142 -6.27 16.14 1.36
N ARG A 143 -7.55 15.82 1.26
CA ARG A 143 -8.01 14.75 0.39
C ARG A 143 -7.70 15.07 -1.07
N ILE A 144 -7.14 14.09 -1.79
CA ILE A 144 -6.83 14.24 -3.23
C ILE A 144 -7.69 13.35 -4.12
N THR A 145 -8.53 12.49 -3.53
CA THR A 145 -9.42 11.59 -4.26
C THR A 145 -10.84 12.12 -4.27
N SER A 146 -11.53 12.02 -5.41
CA SER A 146 -12.96 12.31 -5.50
C SER A 146 -13.76 11.07 -5.09
N GLY A 147 -14.21 11.02 -3.84
CA GLY A 147 -14.98 9.88 -3.31
C GLY A 147 -14.13 8.70 -2.84
N VAL A 148 -14.80 7.58 -2.56
CA VAL A 148 -14.16 6.33 -2.12
C VAL A 148 -13.50 5.66 -3.31
N LEU A 149 -12.23 5.32 -3.16
CA LEU A 149 -11.49 4.50 -4.12
C LEU A 149 -11.47 3.04 -3.66
N GLY A 150 -11.26 2.13 -4.61
CA GLY A 150 -11.06 0.71 -4.35
C GLY A 150 -12.21 -0.18 -4.80
N GLY A 151 -12.39 -1.31 -4.11
CA GLY A 151 -13.28 -2.41 -4.49
C GLY A 151 -12.62 -3.76 -4.25
N LEU A 152 -13.00 -4.76 -5.04
CA LEU A 152 -12.35 -6.07 -5.00
C LEU A 152 -10.93 -5.98 -5.59
N GLU A 153 -9.94 -6.22 -4.74
CA GLU A 153 -8.53 -6.26 -5.05
C GLU A 153 -8.07 -7.73 -5.00
N VAL A 154 -7.41 -8.17 -6.07
CA VAL A 154 -6.78 -9.49 -6.12
C VAL A 154 -5.29 -9.30 -5.82
N VAL A 155 -4.83 -10.00 -4.79
CA VAL A 155 -3.42 -10.04 -4.38
C VAL A 155 -2.83 -11.38 -4.82
N GLU A 156 -1.88 -11.27 -5.74
CA GLU A 156 -1.01 -12.35 -6.18
C GLU A 156 0.08 -12.58 -5.13
N LEU A 157 0.33 -13.84 -4.77
CA LEU A 157 1.44 -14.24 -3.91
C LEU A 157 2.39 -15.20 -4.66
N PRO A 158 3.70 -15.19 -4.38
CA PRO A 158 4.63 -16.14 -4.99
C PRO A 158 4.33 -17.58 -4.54
N GLY A 159 3.85 -18.40 -5.47
CA GLY A 159 3.67 -19.84 -5.26
C GLY A 159 2.44 -20.22 -4.42
N ASP A 160 1.47 -19.30 -4.27
CA ASP A 160 0.23 -19.51 -3.52
C ASP A 160 -0.99 -19.09 -4.36
N ASP A 161 -2.18 -19.44 -3.86
CA ASP A 161 -3.45 -19.09 -4.51
C ASP A 161 -3.72 -17.58 -4.47
N LEU A 162 -4.54 -17.10 -5.42
CA LEU A 162 -4.98 -15.71 -5.48
C LEU A 162 -5.84 -15.40 -4.26
N ASN A 163 -5.50 -14.32 -3.55
CA ASN A 163 -6.29 -13.86 -2.42
C ASN A 163 -7.10 -12.65 -2.84
N THR A 164 -8.35 -12.60 -2.42
CA THR A 164 -9.25 -11.50 -2.75
C THR A 164 -9.60 -10.76 -1.48
N LEU A 165 -9.49 -9.44 -1.53
CA LEU A 165 -9.87 -8.55 -0.45
C LEU A 165 -10.72 -7.42 -1.01
N GLU A 166 -11.70 -6.98 -0.26
CA GLU A 166 -12.40 -5.73 -0.53
C GLU A 166 -11.64 -4.61 0.19
N ASN A 167 -11.12 -3.65 -0.57
CA ASN A 167 -10.36 -2.53 -0.05
C ASN A 167 -11.06 -1.24 -0.45
N ASN A 168 -11.57 -0.51 0.53
CA ASN A 168 -12.15 0.82 0.31
C ASN A 168 -11.27 1.85 0.99
N PHE A 169 -10.82 2.88 0.27
CA PHE A 169 -9.85 3.81 0.80
C PHE A 169 -10.03 5.24 0.30
N ALA A 170 -9.45 6.17 1.05
CA ALA A 170 -9.24 7.55 0.66
C ALA A 170 -7.75 7.89 0.76
N VAL A 171 -7.30 8.78 -0.12
CA VAL A 171 -5.92 9.27 -0.09
C VAL A 171 -5.94 10.75 0.25
N PHE A 172 -5.18 11.08 1.30
CA PHE A 172 -4.89 12.45 1.70
C PHE A 172 -3.43 12.73 1.36
N ALA A 173 -3.12 13.98 1.02
CA ALA A 173 -1.77 14.41 0.70
C ALA A 173 -1.44 15.72 1.39
N ARG A 174 -0.15 15.91 1.63
CA ARG A 174 0.43 17.16 2.07
C ARG A 174 1.70 17.39 1.26
N GLU A 175 1.84 18.59 0.74
CA GLU A 175 3.07 19.02 0.09
C GLU A 175 4.17 19.20 1.15
N ILE A 176 5.31 18.55 0.95
CA ILE A 176 6.52 18.76 1.78
C ILE A 176 7.41 19.82 1.12
N SER A 177 7.57 19.74 -0.21
CA SER A 177 8.31 20.68 -1.05
C SER A 177 7.91 20.53 -2.52
N ASP A 178 8.43 21.38 -3.40
CA ASP A 178 8.14 21.42 -4.85
C ASP A 178 8.19 20.04 -5.54
N ASP A 179 9.07 19.14 -5.09
CA ASP A 179 9.27 17.82 -5.69
C ASP A 179 8.74 16.65 -4.83
N PHE A 180 8.21 16.91 -3.63
CA PHE A 180 7.86 15.87 -2.67
C PHE A 180 6.50 16.09 -2.02
N PHE A 181 5.67 15.05 -2.10
CA PHE A 181 4.39 14.92 -1.42
C PHE A 181 4.43 13.78 -0.43
N GLU A 182 3.92 14.04 0.78
CA GLU A 182 3.54 13.00 1.72
C GLU A 182 2.10 12.58 1.47
N PHE A 183 1.85 11.28 1.50
CA PHE A 183 0.55 10.69 1.36
C PHE A 183 0.15 9.95 2.63
N LEU A 184 -1.13 10.02 2.95
CA LEU A 184 -1.77 9.24 3.99
C LEU A 184 -2.93 8.49 3.33
N ILE A 185 -2.82 7.16 3.29
CA ILE A 185 -3.90 6.27 2.87
C ILE A 185 -4.61 5.81 4.12
N ILE A 186 -5.93 5.97 4.13
CA ILE A 186 -6.80 5.42 5.15
C ILE A 186 -7.73 4.46 4.44
N ASN A 187 -7.76 3.23 4.89
CA ASN A 187 -8.45 2.15 4.20
C ASN A 187 -9.21 1.27 5.17
N MET A 188 -10.27 0.66 4.64
CA MET A 188 -11.00 -0.44 5.25
C MET A 188 -10.84 -1.65 4.33
N GLU A 189 -10.14 -2.65 4.85
CA GLU A 189 -9.87 -3.92 4.18
C GLU A 189 -10.76 -5.00 4.79
N GLN A 190 -11.33 -5.85 3.95
CA GLN A 190 -12.09 -7.01 4.36
C GLN A 190 -11.70 -8.21 3.52
N GLU A 191 -11.40 -9.34 4.16
CA GLU A 191 -11.14 -10.57 3.43
C GLU A 191 -12.41 -11.03 2.71
N VAL A 192 -12.28 -11.46 1.45
CA VAL A 192 -13.39 -11.94 0.66
C VAL A 192 -13.09 -13.34 0.15
N SER A 193 -13.98 -14.28 0.46
CA SER A 193 -13.95 -15.62 -0.11
C SER A 193 -14.67 -15.62 -1.46
N ILE A 194 -14.00 -16.13 -2.49
CA ILE A 194 -14.53 -16.25 -3.85
C ILE A 194 -14.75 -17.75 -4.15
N ASP A 195 -15.90 -18.10 -4.71
CA ASP A 195 -16.19 -19.47 -5.16
C ASP A 195 -15.61 -19.78 -6.55
N ASP A 196 -15.74 -21.03 -6.98
CA ASP A 196 -15.24 -21.52 -8.27
C ASP A 196 -15.86 -20.80 -9.49
N ASP A 197 -17.00 -20.12 -9.30
CA ASP A 197 -17.71 -19.34 -10.31
C ASP A 197 -17.38 -17.83 -10.25
N TYR A 198 -16.35 -17.46 -9.50
CA TYR A 198 -15.91 -16.07 -9.27
C TYR A 198 -16.94 -15.19 -8.54
N ASN A 199 -17.87 -15.77 -7.78
CA ASN A 199 -18.80 -15.02 -6.95
C ASN A 199 -18.30 -14.90 -5.52
N VAL A 200 -18.68 -13.80 -4.85
CA VAL A 200 -18.43 -13.63 -3.43
C VAL A 200 -19.28 -14.62 -2.64
N SER A 201 -18.60 -15.56 -1.97
CA SER A 201 -19.22 -16.63 -1.19
C SER A 201 -19.18 -16.38 0.32
N GLY A 202 -18.33 -15.45 0.76
CA GLY A 202 -18.22 -15.07 2.16
C GLY A 202 -17.36 -13.84 2.38
N TYR A 203 -17.54 -13.24 3.55
CA TYR A 203 -16.74 -12.11 4.03
C TYR A 203 -16.09 -12.52 5.36
N GLY A 204 -14.80 -12.23 5.47
CA GLY A 204 -14.03 -12.40 6.69
C GLY A 204 -14.01 -11.15 7.56
N ASP A 205 -13.00 -11.07 8.42
CA ASP A 205 -12.81 -9.95 9.33
C ASP A 205 -12.51 -8.66 8.57
N MET A 206 -13.04 -7.56 9.09
CA MET A 206 -12.85 -6.22 8.55
C MET A 206 -11.83 -5.48 9.41
N THR A 207 -10.91 -4.77 8.79
CA THR A 207 -9.89 -3.99 9.49
C THR A 207 -9.79 -2.62 8.85
N ALA A 208 -9.74 -1.58 9.67
CA ALA A 208 -9.30 -0.27 9.21
C ALA A 208 -7.79 -0.16 9.39
N THR A 209 -7.07 0.21 8.35
CA THR A 209 -5.63 0.48 8.45
C THR A 209 -5.29 1.86 7.89
N MET A 210 -4.10 2.31 8.25
CA MET A 210 -3.53 3.55 7.76
C MET A 210 -2.14 3.26 7.24
N ALA A 211 -1.76 3.89 6.13
CA ALA A 211 -0.41 3.85 5.61
C ALA A 211 0.06 5.26 5.28
N ILE A 212 1.30 5.57 5.66
CA ILE A 212 1.95 6.83 5.33
C ILE A 212 3.01 6.57 4.28
N GLY A 213 3.08 7.42 3.26
CA GLY A 213 4.03 7.26 2.19
C GLY A 213 4.50 8.57 1.62
N VAL A 214 5.44 8.48 0.70
CA VAL A 214 6.07 9.64 0.09
C VAL A 214 6.28 9.42 -1.40
N SER A 215 5.99 10.45 -2.20
CA SER A 215 6.29 10.45 -3.62
C SER A 215 7.80 10.38 -3.84
N ILE A 216 8.20 9.55 -4.78
CA ILE A 216 9.59 9.46 -5.23
C ILE A 216 9.71 10.20 -6.55
N PRO A 217 10.52 11.27 -6.63
CA PRO A 217 10.77 11.96 -7.88
C PRO A 217 11.48 11.02 -8.85
N HIS A 218 11.17 11.13 -10.14
CA HIS A 218 11.75 10.26 -11.18
C HIS A 218 13.28 10.33 -11.23
N SER A 219 13.87 11.45 -10.78
CA SER A 219 15.33 11.64 -10.69
C SER A 219 16.01 10.70 -9.69
N GLN A 220 15.27 10.16 -8.72
CA GLN A 220 15.78 9.23 -7.71
C GLN A 220 15.56 7.76 -8.07
N LEU A 221 14.91 7.49 -9.20
CA LEU A 221 14.63 6.15 -9.66
C LEU A 221 15.76 5.61 -10.56
N THR A 222 16.42 4.56 -10.10
CA THR A 222 17.32 3.76 -10.93
C THR A 222 16.62 2.48 -11.35
N VAL A 223 16.48 2.26 -12.66
CA VAL A 223 15.94 1.00 -13.20
C VAL A 223 17.11 0.15 -13.67
N ASN A 224 17.25 -1.04 -13.11
CA ASN A 224 18.24 -2.02 -13.53
C ASN A 224 17.70 -2.84 -14.71
N PRO A 225 18.28 -2.71 -15.92
CA PRO A 225 17.76 -3.40 -17.10
C PRO A 225 18.17 -4.89 -17.21
N ASN A 226 18.86 -5.44 -16.20
CA ASN A 226 19.66 -6.67 -16.36
C ASN A 226 19.16 -7.91 -15.61
N GLN A 227 17.95 -7.92 -15.04
CA GLN A 227 17.34 -9.14 -14.50
C GLN A 227 15.92 -9.35 -15.04
N GLY A 228 15.84 -9.92 -16.24
CA GLY A 228 14.58 -10.23 -16.91
C GLY A 228 14.81 -10.79 -18.32
N LYS A 229 15.76 -11.71 -18.45
CA LYS A 229 15.93 -12.54 -19.64
C LYS A 229 15.33 -13.91 -19.42
#